data_AF-A0A256FKY9-F1
#
_entry.id   AF-A0A256FKY9-F1
#
_cell.length_a   1.000
_cell.length_b   1.000
_cell.length_c   1.000
_cell.angle_alpha   90.00
_cell.angle_beta   90.00
_cell.angle_gamma   90.00
#
_symmetry.space_group_name_H-M   'P 1'
#
loop_
_entity.id
_entity.type
_entity.pdbx_description
1 polymer ?
#
loop_
_entity_poly.entity_id
_entity_poly.type
_entity_poly.pdbx_seq_one_letter_code
_entity_poly.pdbx_strand_id
1 'polypeptide(L)' 'MAETRYDMKQMPDGTWSVIDIFTGLVAMVNDTYVTDLDIQEADDMIDLLNRLYAQRRSGSVQ' A
#
# COMPACT_ATOMS: atom_id res chain seq x y z
N MET A 1 -15.17 3.66 9.65
CA MET A 1 -14.45 4.03 8.41
C MET A 1 -13.30 3.06 8.32
N ALA A 2 -13.14 2.33 7.21
CA ALA A 2 -12.00 1.42 7.07
C ALA A 2 -10.73 2.26 7.18
N GLU A 3 -9.86 1.93 8.13
CA GLU A 3 -8.57 2.61 8.21
C GLU A 3 -7.71 2.16 7.03
N THR A 4 -7.43 3.08 6.13
CA THR A 4 -6.42 2.90 5.09
C THR A 4 -5.05 3.26 5.65
N ARG A 5 -4.04 2.49 5.25
CA ARG A 5 -2.62 2.69 5.60
C ARG A 5 -1.76 2.90 4.37
N TYR A 6 -2.18 2.37 3.23
CA TYR A 6 -1.41 2.41 2.01
C TYR A 6 -2.09 3.29 0.98
N ASP A 7 -1.27 4.03 0.25
CA ASP A 7 -1.69 4.89 -0.85
C ASP A 7 -0.64 4.80 -1.98
N MET A 8 -0.96 5.28 -3.17
CA MET A 8 -0.04 5.30 -4.29
C MET A 8 0.54 6.69 -4.52
N LYS A 9 1.80 6.73 -4.96
CA LYS A 9 2.49 7.97 -5.32
C LYS A 9 3.20 7.80 -6.64
N GLN A 10 2.98 8.76 -7.55
CA GLN A 10 3.72 8.81 -8.79
C GLN A 10 5.16 9.28 -8.54
N MET A 11 6.11 8.57 -9.12
CA MET A 11 7.54 8.84 -9.07
C MET A 11 7.96 9.75 -10.25
N PRO A 12 9.13 10.42 -10.16
CA PRO A 12 9.58 11.34 -11.22
C PRO A 12 9.79 10.69 -12.60
N ASP A 13 10.01 9.37 -12.65
CA ASP A 13 10.12 8.59 -13.88
C ASP A 13 8.76 8.22 -14.50
N GLY A 14 7.66 8.57 -13.86
CA GLY A 14 6.30 8.30 -14.33
C GLY A 14 5.70 6.98 -13.82
N THR A 15 6.49 6.14 -13.13
CA THR A 15 6.01 4.93 -12.47
C THR A 15 5.29 5.26 -11.16
N TRP A 16 4.62 4.27 -10.59
CA TRP A 16 3.90 4.39 -9.32
C TRP A 16 4.53 3.50 -8.26
N SER A 17 4.53 3.99 -7.03
CA SER A 17 4.99 3.25 -5.85
C SER A 17 3.90 3.26 -4.79
N VAL A 18 3.80 2.18 -4.02
CA VAL A 18 2.89 2.13 -2.88
C VAL A 18 3.61 2.63 -1.65
N ILE A 19 3.01 3.60 -0.96
CA ILE A 19 3.56 4.29 0.21
C ILE A 19 2.71 3.95 1.44
N ASP A 20 3.37 3.71 2.57
CA ASP A 20 2.72 3.70 3.87
C ASP A 20 2.54 5.13 4.36
N ILE A 21 1.29 5.59 4.48
CA ILE A 21 0.95 6.98 4.81
C ILE A 21 1.42 7.41 6.20
N PHE A 22 1.64 6.46 7.12
CA PHE A 22 2.10 6.79 8.48
C PHE A 22 3.62 7.03 8.54
N THR A 23 4.38 6.35 7.69
CA THR A 23 5.84 6.45 7.68
C THR A 23 6.37 7.33 6.54
N GLY A 24 5.57 7.51 5.49
CA GLY A 24 5.98 8.14 4.23
C GLY A 24 6.96 7.30 3.41
N LEU A 25 7.22 6.05 3.81
CA LEU A 25 8.14 5.14 3.15
C LEU A 25 7.41 4.22 2.17
N VAL A 26 8.17 3.70 1.20
CA VAL A 26 7.66 2.69 0.27
C VAL A 26 7.28 1.42 1.04
N ALA A 27 6.09 0.89 0.75
CA ALA A 27 5.60 -0.35 1.32
C ALA A 27 6.51 -1.50 0.89
N MET A 28 6.78 -2.40 1.84
CA MET A 28 7.58 -3.59 1.61
C MET A 28 6.73 -4.84 1.77
N VAL A 29 6.72 -5.70 0.76
CA VAL A 29 5.97 -6.96 0.72
C VAL A 29 6.96 -8.06 0.41
N ASN A 30 7.08 -9.06 1.29
CA ASN A 30 8.02 -10.18 1.14
C ASN A 30 9.44 -9.71 0.79
N ASP A 31 9.96 -8.76 1.59
CA ASP A 31 11.30 -8.17 1.43
C ASP A 31 11.54 -7.42 0.11
N THR A 32 10.48 -7.13 -0.65
CA THR A 32 10.53 -6.39 -1.90
C THR A 32 9.78 -5.07 -1.76
N TYR A 33 10.40 -3.97 -2.18
CA TYR A 33 9.74 -2.67 -2.26
C TYR A 33 8.73 -2.66 -3.39
N VAL A 34 7.56 -2.09 -3.14
CA VAL A 34 6.47 -1.99 -4.10
C VAL A 34 6.64 -0.69 -4.91
N THR A 35 7.51 -0.76 -5.92
CA THR A 35 7.87 0.34 -6.83
C THR A 35 7.71 -0.07 -8.28
N ASP A 36 7.96 0.87 -9.20
CA ASP A 36 8.03 0.63 -10.65
C ASP A 36 6.75 0.05 -11.26
N LEU A 37 5.61 0.33 -10.64
CA LEU A 37 4.30 -0.13 -11.07
C LEU A 37 3.70 0.82 -12.11
N ASP A 38 2.81 0.31 -12.95
CA ASP A 38 1.84 1.17 -13.62
C ASP A 38 0.71 1.60 -12.66
N ILE A 39 -0.16 2.50 -13.12
CA ILE A 39 -1.24 3.06 -12.30
C ILE A 39 -2.29 2.00 -11.90
N GLN A 40 -2.57 1.02 -12.77
CA GLN A 40 -3.55 -0.03 -12.50
C GLN A 40 -2.98 -1.06 -11.52
N GLU A 41 -1.72 -1.45 -11.70
CA GLU A 41 -0.99 -2.30 -10.75
C GLU A 41 -0.90 -1.65 -9.37
N ALA A 42 -0.65 -0.34 -9.31
CA ALA A 42 -0.62 0.40 -8.06
C ALA A 42 -2.00 0.46 -7.38
N ASP A 43 -3.07 0.70 -8.15
CA ASP A 43 -4.46 0.72 -7.66
C ASP A 43 -4.88 -0.63 -7.07
N ASP A 44 -4.62 -1.73 -7.79
CA ASP A 44 -4.89 -3.09 -7.31
C ASP A 44 -4.11 -3.41 -6.02
N MET A 45 -2.87 -2.94 -5.92
CA MET A 45 -2.00 -3.17 -4.78
C MET A 45 -2.44 -2.39 -3.54
N ILE A 46 -2.84 -1.12 -3.67
CA ILE A 46 -3.34 -0.34 -2.52
C ILE A 46 -4.63 -0.96 -1.97
N ASP A 47 -5.51 -1.45 -2.84
CA ASP A 47 -6.75 -2.11 -2.44
C ASP A 47 -6.46 -3.41 -1.67
N LEU A 48 -5.56 -4.25 -2.19
CA LEU A 48 -5.15 -5.48 -1.53
C LEU A 48 -4.52 -5.20 -0.16
N LEU A 49 -3.55 -4.29 -0.08
CA LEU A 49 -2.81 -4.03 1.16
C LEU A 49 -3.69 -3.38 2.23
N ASN A 50 -4.58 -2.46 1.84
CA ASN A 50 -5.55 -1.88 2.76
C ASN A 50 -6.57 -2.90 3.25
N ARG A 51 -7.04 -3.79 2.38
CA ARG A 51 -7.92 -4.90 2.77
C ARG A 51 -7.24 -5.85 3.76
N LEU A 52 -5.98 -6.19 3.54
CA LEU A 52 -5.21 -7.04 4.45
C LEU A 52 -4.95 -6.35 5.80
N TYR A 53 -4.63 -5.06 5.78
CA TYR A 53 -4.47 -4.26 6.99
C TYR A 53 -5.75 -4.22 7.82
N ALA A 54 -6.90 -3.94 7.18
CA ALA A 54 -8.20 -3.93 7.83
C ALA A 54 -8.53 -5.29 8.48
N GLN A 55 -8.29 -6.40 7.78
CA GLN A 55 -8.51 -7.76 8.31
C GLN A 55 -7.68 -8.04 9.57
N ARG A 56 -6.38 -7.69 9.55
CA ARG A 56 -5.49 -7.85 10.71
C ARG A 56 -5.97 -7.03 11.90
N ARG A 57 -6.44 -5.80 11.67
CA ARG A 57 -6.94 -4.93 12.74
C ARG A 57 -8.28 -5.40 13.31
N SER A 58 -9.18 -5.92 12.47
CA SER A 58 -10.45 -6.50 12.94
C SER A 58 -10.27 -7.79 13.73
N GLY A 59 -9.20 -8.56 13.47
CA GLY A 59 -8.87 -9.78 14.22
C GLY A 59 -8.16 -9.53 15.56
N SER A 60 -7.84 -8.28 15.89
CA SER A 60 -7.12 -7.89 17.11
C SER A 60 -8.04 -7.46 18.26
N VAL A 61 -9.36 -7.65 18.13
CA VAL A 61 -10.31 -7.52 19.24
C VAL A 61 -10.38 -8.87 19.96
N GLN A 62 -9.50 -9.07 20.92
CA GLN A 62 -9.70 -10.04 22.01
C GLN A 62 -10.01 -9.29 23.30
#